data_AF-A0A8J7Q4S1-F1
#
_entry.id   AF-A0A8J7Q4S1-F1
#
_cell.length_a   1.000
_cell.length_b   1.000
_cell.length_c   1.000
_cell.angle_alpha   90.00
_cell.angle_beta   90.00
_cell.angle_gamma   90.00
#
_symmetry.space_group_name_H-M   'P 1'
#
loop_
_entity.id
_entity.type
_entity.pdbx_description
1 polymer ?
#
loop_
_entity_poly.entity_id
_entity_poly.type
_entity_poly.pdbx_seq_one_letter_code
_entity_poly.pdbx_strand_id
1 'polypeptide(L)'
;MSRGIIADRVSDLGTIFARFVLDGNQPRHTTDDDGLKHYWIDLCFEPKPGARVESVIFVLDEDTYEDPIRLADARTGFRARISSYGDFAVTAKIETDSEFRSRSDILSDLLRRGHQSEAVPSPAVTSAIKDIEDN
;
A
#
# COMPACT_ATOMS: atom_id res chain seq x y z
N MET A 1 -19.83 -4.94 -29.67
CA MET A 1 -19.65 -5.65 -28.38
C MET A 1 -18.95 -4.70 -27.42
N SER A 2 -19.71 -4.07 -26.53
CA SER A 2 -19.16 -3.11 -25.56
C SER A 2 -18.34 -3.86 -24.53
N ARG A 3 -17.02 -3.61 -24.49
CA ARG A 3 -16.18 -3.96 -23.34
C ARG A 3 -16.64 -3.05 -22.20
N GLY A 4 -17.46 -3.59 -21.31
CA GLY A 4 -17.85 -2.90 -20.09
C GLY A 4 -16.59 -2.54 -19.32
N ILE A 5 -16.37 -1.24 -19.14
CA ILE A 5 -15.44 -0.72 -18.16
C ILE A 5 -15.98 -1.21 -16.82
N ILE A 6 -15.37 -2.25 -16.25
CA ILE A 6 -15.59 -2.58 -14.85
C ILE A 6 -14.96 -1.42 -14.10
N ALA A 7 -15.77 -0.41 -13.78
CA ALA A 7 -15.37 0.65 -12.87
C ALA A 7 -14.76 -0.01 -11.64
N ASP A 8 -13.63 0.51 -11.19
CA ASP A 8 -12.92 0.04 -10.00
C ASP A 8 -13.84 0.12 -8.77
N ARG A 9 -14.58 -0.97 -8.51
CA ARG A 9 -15.60 -1.06 -7.45
C ARG A 9 -14.98 -1.06 -6.05
N VAL A 10 -13.66 -1.13 -5.92
CA VAL A 10 -12.98 -0.94 -4.64
C VAL A 10 -13.11 0.51 -4.18
N SER A 11 -13.08 1.46 -5.12
CA SER A 11 -13.23 2.89 -4.81
C SER A 11 -14.59 3.22 -4.17
N ASP A 12 -15.62 2.39 -4.35
CA ASP A 12 -16.91 2.52 -3.66
C ASP A 12 -16.83 2.11 -2.18
N LEU A 13 -15.90 1.24 -1.82
CA LEU A 13 -15.71 0.74 -0.47
C LEU A 13 -14.73 1.59 0.34
N GLY A 14 -13.73 2.19 -0.30
CA GLY A 14 -12.67 2.90 0.40
C GLY A 14 -11.50 3.29 -0.49
N THR A 15 -10.43 3.74 0.15
CA THR A 15 -9.20 4.17 -0.52
C THR A 15 -8.04 3.29 -0.08
N ILE A 16 -7.27 2.77 -1.04
CA ILE A 16 -6.00 2.09 -0.77
C ILE A 16 -4.87 3.11 -0.96
N PHE A 17 -3.95 3.13 0.00
CA PHE A 17 -2.73 3.94 -0.03
C PHE A 17 -1.63 3.28 0.81
N ALA A 18 -0.41 3.79 0.69
CA ALA A 18 0.73 3.36 1.49
C ALA A 18 1.40 4.57 2.14
N ARG A 19 2.05 4.37 3.28
CA ARG A 19 2.85 5.41 3.94
C ARG A 19 4.15 4.84 4.45
N PHE A 20 5.23 5.61 4.39
CA PHE A 20 6.44 5.25 5.11
C PHE A 20 6.19 5.28 6.61
N VAL A 21 6.78 4.32 7.31
CA VAL A 21 6.97 4.42 8.75
C VAL A 21 8.07 5.44 8.98
N LEU A 22 7.77 6.51 9.71
CA LEU A 22 8.73 7.60 9.94
C LEU A 22 9.47 7.40 11.26
N ASP A 23 10.76 7.71 11.25
CA ASP A 23 11.57 7.99 12.43
C ASP A 23 11.88 9.49 12.44
N GLY A 24 11.14 10.25 13.26
CA GLY A 24 11.04 11.70 13.11
C GLY A 24 10.43 12.10 11.76
N ASN A 25 11.20 12.80 10.93
CA ASN A 25 10.78 13.25 9.59
C ASN A 25 11.38 12.41 8.44
N GLN A 26 12.05 11.30 8.77
CA GLN A 26 12.76 10.46 7.81
C GLN A 26 12.05 9.11 7.66
N PRO A 27 11.87 8.60 6.43
CA PRO A 27 11.46 7.22 6.21
C PRO A 27 12.43 6.24 6.86
N ARG A 28 11.90 5.42 7.77
CA ARG A 28 12.67 4.36 8.42
C ARG A 28 13.06 3.33 7.38
N HIS A 29 14.33 3.00 7.32
CA HIS A 29 14.85 1.94 6.46
C HIS A 29 15.98 1.19 7.15
N THR A 30 16.29 0.01 6.63
CA THR A 30 17.57 -0.67 6.84
C THR A 30 18.34 -0.66 5.53
N THR A 31 19.65 -0.86 5.60
CA THR A 31 20.51 -0.98 4.42
C THR A 31 21.13 -2.38 4.43
N ASP A 32 21.12 -3.07 3.31
CA ASP A 32 21.80 -4.36 3.16
C ASP A 32 23.31 -4.19 2.90
N ASP A 33 24.01 -5.31 2.72
CA ASP A 33 25.46 -5.33 2.49
C ASP A 33 25.87 -4.68 1.15
N ASP A 34 24.95 -4.61 0.17
CA ASP A 34 25.16 -4.01 -1.14
C ASP A 34 24.80 -2.50 -1.17
N GLY A 35 24.32 -1.96 -0.06
CA GLY A 35 23.95 -0.55 0.08
C GLY A 35 22.51 -0.23 -0.33
N LEU A 36 21.70 -1.25 -0.63
CA LEU A 36 20.30 -1.10 -1.00
C LEU A 36 19.44 -0.79 0.24
N LYS A 37 18.54 0.18 0.12
CA LYS A 37 17.66 0.59 1.22
C LYS A 37 16.35 -0.18 1.18
N HIS A 38 16.02 -0.80 2.31
CA HIS A 38 14.74 -1.45 2.55
C HIS A 38 13.89 -0.58 3.47
N TYR A 39 12.86 0.05 2.90
CA TYR A 39 11.97 0.97 3.59
C TYR A 39 10.83 0.25 4.30
N TRP A 40 10.57 0.65 5.54
CA TRP A 40 9.40 0.19 6.28
C TRP A 40 8.16 0.97 5.83
N ILE A 41 7.14 0.24 5.36
CA ILE A 41 5.94 0.82 4.74
C ILE A 41 4.69 0.20 5.38
N ASP A 42 3.73 1.05 5.69
CA ASP A 42 2.38 0.65 6.10
C ASP A 42 1.44 0.71 4.88
N LEU A 43 0.99 -0.46 4.42
CA LEU A 43 -0.10 -0.60 3.46
C LEU A 43 -1.42 -0.39 4.20
N CYS A 44 -2.26 0.50 3.68
CA CYS A 44 -3.46 0.97 4.36
C CYS A 44 -4.67 0.88 3.44
N PHE A 45 -5.81 0.52 4.04
CA PHE A 45 -7.12 0.73 3.45
C PHE A 45 -7.96 1.59 4.38
N GLU A 46 -8.53 2.67 3.85
CA GLU A 46 -9.46 3.52 4.57
C GLU A 46 -10.88 3.28 4.05
N PRO A 47 -11.73 2.57 4.80
CA PRO A 47 -13.11 2.36 4.41
C PRO A 47 -13.88 3.69 4.34
N LYS A 48 -14.73 3.84 3.33
CA LYS A 48 -15.69 4.94 3.27
C LYS A 48 -16.71 4.81 4.41
N PRO A 49 -17.24 5.93 4.92
CA PRO A 49 -18.33 5.90 5.89
C PRO A 49 -19.50 5.03 5.39
N GLY A 50 -19.93 4.07 6.20
CA GLY A 50 -21.02 3.14 5.88
C GLY A 50 -20.62 1.91 5.05
N ALA A 51 -19.37 1.81 4.58
CA ALA A 51 -18.87 0.59 3.95
C ALA A 51 -18.75 -0.54 4.99
N ARG A 52 -19.22 -1.73 4.62
CA ARG A 52 -19.09 -2.95 5.44
C ARG A 52 -17.89 -3.73 4.96
N VAL A 53 -16.75 -3.51 5.60
CA VAL A 53 -15.50 -4.21 5.30
C VAL A 53 -15.09 -5.03 6.51
N GLU A 54 -14.89 -6.32 6.31
CA GLU A 54 -14.50 -7.26 7.35
C GLU A 54 -12.97 -7.32 7.46
N SER A 55 -12.31 -7.49 6.31
CA SER A 55 -10.87 -7.60 6.22
C SER A 55 -10.33 -7.10 4.88
N VAL A 56 -9.02 -6.88 4.83
CA VAL A 56 -8.26 -6.58 3.62
C VAL A 56 -7.04 -7.50 3.61
N ILE A 57 -6.86 -8.21 2.51
CA ILE A 57 -5.70 -9.07 2.28
C ILE A 57 -4.84 -8.38 1.22
N PHE A 58 -3.66 -7.90 1.62
CA PHE A 58 -2.65 -7.43 0.67
C PHE A 58 -1.83 -8.64 0.21
N VAL A 59 -1.75 -8.81 -1.10
CA VAL A 59 -0.96 -9.83 -1.78
C VAL A 59 0.17 -9.12 -2.51
N LEU A 60 1.39 -9.50 -2.17
CA LEU A 60 2.65 -9.02 -2.69
C LEU A 60 3.26 -10.07 -3.62
N ASP A 61 4.35 -9.70 -4.27
CA ASP A 61 5.11 -10.60 -5.14
C ASP A 61 5.82 -11.71 -4.32
N GLU A 62 5.57 -12.98 -4.66
CA GLU A 62 6.08 -14.13 -3.90
C GLU A 62 7.59 -14.34 -4.08
N ASP A 63 8.15 -13.90 -5.21
CA ASP A 63 9.59 -14.00 -5.50
C ASP A 63 10.39 -12.97 -4.70
N THR A 64 9.74 -11.87 -4.29
CA THR A 64 10.37 -10.76 -3.57
C THR A 64 10.16 -10.83 -2.04
N TYR A 65 9.02 -11.34 -1.58
CA TYR A 65 8.61 -11.29 -0.17
C TYR A 65 8.48 -12.70 0.43
N GLU A 66 9.20 -12.97 1.53
CA GLU A 66 9.15 -14.27 2.25
C GLU A 66 7.73 -14.62 2.75
N ASP A 67 6.95 -13.61 3.12
CA ASP A 67 5.56 -13.76 3.49
C ASP A 67 4.73 -12.73 2.70
N PRO A 68 4.29 -13.09 1.48
CA PRO A 68 3.72 -12.14 0.53
C PRO A 68 2.25 -11.82 0.82
N ILE A 69 1.61 -12.52 1.76
CA ILE A 69 0.22 -12.33 2.11
C ILE A 69 0.13 -11.63 3.47
N ARG A 70 -0.64 -10.54 3.50
CA ARG A 70 -0.79 -9.70 4.70
C ARG A 70 -2.27 -9.46 4.98
N LEU A 71 -2.75 -9.99 6.09
CA LEU A 71 -4.11 -9.73 6.57
C LEU A 71 -4.15 -8.44 7.40
N ALA A 72 -5.14 -7.60 7.12
CA ALA A 72 -5.45 -6.40 7.87
C ALA A 72 -6.96 -6.33 8.13
N ASP A 73 -7.36 -6.01 9.35
CA ASP A 73 -8.75 -5.91 9.78
C ASP A 73 -8.98 -4.69 10.69
N ALA A 74 -10.20 -4.53 11.20
CA ALA A 74 -10.55 -3.45 12.12
C ALA A 74 -9.68 -3.39 13.39
N ARG A 75 -9.12 -4.50 13.87
CA ARG A 75 -8.23 -4.54 15.05
C ARG A 75 -6.86 -3.94 14.73
N THR A 76 -6.39 -4.12 13.50
CA THR A 76 -5.15 -3.51 12.98
C THR A 76 -5.36 -2.09 12.43
N GLY A 77 -6.61 -1.61 12.37
CA GLY A 77 -6.95 -0.37 11.67
C GLY A 77 -6.81 -0.48 10.15
N PHE A 78 -7.07 -1.66 9.58
CA PHE A 78 -6.91 -1.98 8.17
C PHE A 78 -5.52 -1.64 7.62
N ARG A 79 -4.49 -1.96 8.41
CA ARG A 79 -3.09 -1.70 8.12
C ARG A 79 -2.26 -2.97 8.17
N ALA A 80 -1.39 -3.14 7.19
CA ALA A 80 -0.33 -4.16 7.20
C ALA A 80 1.04 -3.50 6.98
N ARG A 81 2.06 -3.98 7.72
CA ARG A 81 3.43 -3.47 7.57
C ARG A 81 4.25 -4.39 6.68
N ILE A 82 5.04 -3.78 5.80
CA ILE A 82 5.99 -4.45 4.90
C ILE A 82 7.36 -3.75 4.98
N SER A 83 8.37 -4.41 4.42
CA SER A 83 9.65 -3.82 4.09
C SER A 83 9.86 -3.96 2.59
N SER A 84 10.09 -2.87 1.86
CA SER A 84 10.31 -2.91 0.40
C SER A 84 11.50 -2.06 0.00
N TYR A 85 12.20 -2.48 -1.05
CA TYR A 85 13.28 -1.73 -1.67
C TYR A 85 12.96 -1.27 -3.10
N GLY A 86 11.91 -1.80 -3.73
CA GLY A 86 11.59 -1.58 -5.14
C GLY A 86 10.09 -1.44 -5.41
N ASP A 87 9.76 -1.09 -6.64
CA ASP A 87 8.41 -0.67 -7.04
C ASP A 87 7.53 -1.83 -7.51
N PHE A 88 7.07 -2.62 -6.55
CA PHE A 88 6.28 -3.82 -6.81
C PHE A 88 4.78 -3.54 -6.86
N ALA A 89 4.05 -4.39 -7.60
CA ALA A 89 2.60 -4.39 -7.58
C ALA A 89 2.07 -4.91 -6.24
N VAL A 90 1.09 -4.19 -5.67
CA VAL A 90 0.36 -4.60 -4.47
C VAL A 90 -1.09 -4.83 -4.84
N THR A 91 -1.57 -6.05 -4.64
CA THR A 91 -2.99 -6.40 -4.81
C THR A 91 -3.69 -6.38 -3.47
N ALA A 92 -4.67 -5.50 -3.28
CA ALA A 92 -5.56 -5.56 -2.13
C ALA A 92 -6.83 -6.33 -2.49
N LYS A 93 -7.18 -7.32 -1.68
CA LYS A 93 -8.46 -8.03 -1.73
C LYS A 93 -9.29 -7.61 -0.51
N ILE A 94 -10.37 -6.90 -0.74
CA ILE A 94 -11.26 -6.36 0.28
C ILE A 94 -12.41 -7.35 0.45
N GLU A 95 -12.53 -7.87 1.67
CA GLU A 95 -13.62 -8.76 2.08
C GLU A 95 -14.76 -7.94 2.65
N THR A 96 -15.95 -8.15 2.10
CA THR A 96 -17.21 -7.65 2.66
C THR A 96 -18.07 -8.83 3.14
N ASP A 97 -19.22 -8.52 3.73
CA ASP A 97 -20.22 -9.52 4.15
C ASP A 97 -20.78 -10.38 2.99
N SER A 98 -20.50 -10.02 1.75
CA SER A 98 -21.19 -10.52 0.56
C SER A 98 -20.25 -10.94 -0.57
N GLU A 99 -19.07 -10.36 -0.67
CA GLU A 99 -18.14 -10.63 -1.77
C GLU A 99 -16.68 -10.22 -1.45
N PHE A 100 -15.77 -10.68 -2.31
CA PHE A 100 -14.43 -10.11 -2.40
C PHE A 100 -14.34 -9.13 -3.56
N ARG A 101 -13.78 -7.95 -3.31
CA ARG A 101 -13.37 -7.01 -4.36
C ARG A 101 -11.85 -6.91 -4.38
N SER A 102 -11.26 -6.74 -5.55
CA SER A 102 -9.80 -6.62 -5.66
C SER A 102 -9.38 -5.44 -6.51
N ARG A 103 -8.24 -4.87 -6.16
CA ARG A 103 -7.56 -3.83 -6.92
C ARG A 103 -6.06 -4.05 -6.79
N SER A 104 -5.36 -3.89 -7.91
CA SER A 104 -3.89 -3.88 -7.95
C SER A 104 -3.43 -2.48 -8.31
N ASP A 105 -2.43 -1.99 -7.57
CA ASP A 105 -1.76 -0.72 -7.82
C ASP A 105 -0.25 -0.90 -7.65
N ILE A 106 0.53 0.00 -8.21
CA ILE A 106 1.99 0.05 -8.02
C ILE A 106 2.31 0.73 -6.68
N LEU A 107 3.34 0.26 -5.97
CA LEU A 107 3.66 0.70 -4.60
C LEU A 107 3.98 2.21 -4.55
N SER A 108 4.75 2.73 -5.49
CA SER A 108 5.07 4.16 -5.60
C SER A 108 3.81 5.02 -5.74
N ASP A 109 2.83 4.59 -6.55
CA ASP A 109 1.54 5.26 -6.68
C ASP A 109 0.72 5.24 -5.37
N LEU A 110 0.80 4.15 -4.61
CA LEU A 110 0.17 4.05 -3.30
C LEU A 110 0.84 4.97 -2.28
N LEU A 111 2.17 5.08 -2.30
CA LEU A 111 2.95 5.98 -1.45
C LEU A 111 2.63 7.44 -1.78
N ARG A 112 2.60 7.79 -3.08
CA ARG A 112 2.19 9.13 -3.53
C ARG A 112 0.80 9.46 -3.01
N ARG A 113 -0.17 8.54 -3.15
CA ARG A 113 -1.53 8.71 -2.57
C ARG A 113 -1.52 8.93 -1.06
N GLY A 114 -0.74 8.16 -0.30
CA GLY A 114 -0.73 8.27 1.15
C GLY A 114 -0.15 9.58 1.70
N HIS A 115 0.66 10.26 0.88
CA HIS A 115 1.32 11.54 1.20
C HIS A 115 0.73 12.75 0.43
N GLN A 116 -0.31 12.55 -0.40
CA GLN A 116 -0.95 13.63 -1.18
C GLN A 116 -1.62 14.72 -0.32
N SER A 117 -2.06 14.38 0.90
CA SER A 117 -2.71 15.34 1.80
C SER A 117 -1.72 16.24 2.55
N GLU A 118 -0.41 15.99 2.43
CA GLU A 118 0.61 16.85 3.01
C GLU A 118 0.71 18.14 2.20
N ALA A 119 0.53 19.30 2.86
CA ALA A 119 0.60 20.60 2.20
C ALA A 119 1.95 20.83 1.49
N VAL A 120 3.01 20.20 2.00
CA VAL A 120 4.33 20.07 1.37
C VAL A 120 4.87 18.69 1.70
N PRO A 121 5.03 17.76 0.73
CA PRO A 121 5.65 16.46 0.98
C PRO A 121 7.06 16.62 1.53
N SER A 122 7.42 15.86 2.56
CA SER A 122 8.80 15.86 3.07
C SER A 122 9.80 15.56 1.95
N PRO A 123 10.90 16.31 1.79
CA PRO A 123 11.94 15.98 0.82
C PRO A 123 12.49 14.56 1.01
N ALA A 124 12.55 14.09 2.25
CA ALA A 124 13.00 12.73 2.57
C ALA A 124 12.00 11.68 2.07
N VAL A 125 10.70 11.92 2.22
CA VAL A 125 9.65 11.05 1.67
C VAL A 125 9.72 11.04 0.15
N THR A 126 9.86 12.21 -0.48
CA THR A 126 9.96 12.31 -1.94
C THR A 126 11.17 11.55 -2.47
N SER A 127 12.32 11.67 -1.81
CA SER A 127 13.52 10.89 -2.13
C SER A 127 13.30 9.40 -1.95
N ALA A 128 12.64 8.96 -0.87
CA ALA A 128 12.38 7.54 -0.64
C ALA A 128 11.39 6.95 -1.65
N ILE A 129 10.38 7.71 -2.10
CA ILE A 129 9.51 7.27 -3.22
C ILE A 129 10.35 7.07 -4.48
N LYS A 130 11.27 8.00 -4.76
CA LYS A 130 12.15 7.88 -5.92
C LYS A 130 13.10 6.69 -5.80
N ASP A 131 13.67 6.44 -4.62
CA ASP A 131 14.51 5.26 -4.39
C ASP A 131 13.73 3.97 -4.66
N ILE A 132 12.45 3.89 -4.28
CA ILE A 132 11.56 2.75 -4.61
C ILE A 132 11.34 2.65 -6.13
N GLU A 133 11.05 3.76 -6.82
CA GLU A 133 10.78 3.78 -8.28
C GLU A 133 11.99 3.41 -9.15
N ASP A 134 13.20 3.72 -8.69
CA ASP A 134 14.43 3.49 -9.44
C ASP A 134 14.95 2.03 -9.30
N ASN A 135 14.37 1.22 -8.40
CA ASN A 135 14.73 -0.19 -8.15
C ASN A 135 13.63 -1.18 -8.58
#